data_AF-Q1N8T5-F1
#
_entry.id   AF-Q1N8T5-F1
#
_cell.length_a   1.000
_cell.length_b   1.000
_cell.length_c   1.000
_cell.angle_alpha   90.00
_cell.angle_beta   90.00
_cell.angle_gamma   90.00
#
_symmetry.space_group_name_H-M   'P 1'
#
loop_
_entity.id
_entity.type
_entity.pdbx_description
1 polymer ?
#
loop_
_entity_poly.entity_id
_entity_poly.type
_entity_poly.pdbx_seq_one_letter_code
_entity_poly.pdbx_strand_id
1 'polypeptide(L)'
;MIAVKRLQSLIWVILVALGALGAYMVSLKVATERNELMRVRSQIAATKADIRYLETEFSARASMRQLESWNQHDFLYATPTAQQYLEGERALAQLDGVQPNGPDYVAPPVMVAMVETPADLPSAPQKAPESPAATQIRSDIAIIREAHAADNVDKLPKPAPKPPVVQASADADVSKPNPIARKAERMAMLDAKLLDDSTLGDLTARADREKRKGAR
;
A
#
# COMPACT_ATOMS: atom_id res chain seq x y z
N MET A 1 -25.84 28.37 -67.06
CA MET A 1 -25.11 29.11 -65.99
C MET A 1 -25.78 29.09 -64.61
N ILE A 2 -27.12 28.96 -64.50
CA ILE A 2 -27.82 28.95 -63.20
C ILE A 2 -27.47 27.71 -62.35
N ALA A 3 -27.39 26.52 -62.96
CA ALA A 3 -27.08 25.26 -62.27
C ALA A 3 -25.69 25.27 -61.58
N VAL A 4 -24.68 25.84 -62.23
CA VAL A 4 -23.31 25.94 -61.69
C VAL A 4 -23.27 26.81 -60.43
N LYS A 5 -24.00 27.92 -60.41
CA LYS A 5 -24.07 28.84 -59.26
C LYS A 5 -24.79 28.20 -58.07
N ARG A 6 -25.78 27.34 -58.31
CA ARG A 6 -26.44 26.55 -57.25
C ARG A 6 -25.54 25.45 -56.71
N LEU A 7 -24.79 24.76 -57.57
CA LEU A 7 -23.80 23.77 -57.14
C LEU A 7 -22.73 24.38 -56.24
N GLN A 8 -22.24 25.57 -56.60
CA GLN A 8 -21.29 26.33 -55.77
C GLN A 8 -21.90 26.69 -54.40
N SER A 9 -23.16 27.11 -54.35
CA SER A 9 -23.84 27.38 -53.06
C SER A 9 -24.00 26.12 -52.20
N LEU A 10 -24.25 24.96 -52.82
CA LEU A 10 -24.38 23.69 -52.12
C LEU A 10 -23.04 23.25 -51.49
N ILE A 11 -21.93 23.45 -52.22
CA ILE A 11 -20.58 23.14 -51.73
C ILE A 11 -20.24 23.97 -50.50
N TRP A 12 -20.58 25.26 -50.48
CA TRP A 12 -20.38 26.11 -49.30
C TRP A 12 -21.18 25.62 -48.09
N VAL A 13 -22.43 25.21 -48.28
CA VAL A 13 -23.25 24.66 -47.19
C VAL A 13 -22.67 23.36 -46.65
N ILE A 14 -22.23 22.45 -47.54
CA ILE A 14 -21.58 21.19 -47.14
C ILE A 14 -20.30 21.48 -46.35
N LEU A 15 -19.48 22.44 -46.80
CA LEU A 15 -18.23 22.80 -46.12
C LEU A 15 -18.49 23.30 -44.69
N VAL A 16 -19.49 24.17 -44.51
CA VAL A 16 -19.89 24.66 -43.18
C VAL A 16 -20.43 23.52 -42.32
N ALA A 17 -21.28 22.65 -42.87
CA ALA A 17 -21.83 21.51 -42.16
C ALA A 17 -20.73 20.54 -41.69
N LEU A 18 -19.72 20.28 -42.53
CA LEU A 18 -18.58 19.43 -42.20
C LEU A 18 -17.70 20.05 -41.11
N GLY A 19 -17.49 21.38 -41.17
CA GLY A 19 -16.80 22.12 -40.12
C GLY A 19 -17.53 22.04 -38.77
N ALA A 20 -18.87 22.22 -38.78
CA ALA A 20 -19.69 22.09 -37.58
C ALA A 20 -19.64 20.67 -37.00
N LEU A 21 -19.68 19.64 -37.86
CA LEU A 21 -19.56 18.24 -37.44
C LEU A 21 -18.18 17.94 -36.82
N GLY A 22 -17.11 18.50 -37.39
CA GLY A 22 -15.76 18.40 -36.84
C GLY A 22 -15.65 19.03 -35.45
N ALA A 23 -16.18 20.25 -35.29
CA ALA A 23 -16.23 20.92 -34.00
C ALA A 23 -17.04 20.13 -32.95
N TYR A 24 -18.14 19.50 -33.37
CA TYR A 24 -18.96 18.65 -32.51
C TYR A 24 -18.19 17.40 -32.02
N MET A 25 -17.46 16.72 -32.92
CA MET A 25 -16.64 15.56 -32.55
C MET A 25 -15.55 15.92 -31.54
N VAL A 26 -14.90 17.08 -31.71
CA VAL A 26 -13.90 17.58 -30.76
C VAL A 26 -14.55 17.91 -29.41
N SER A 27 -15.72 18.54 -29.40
CA SER A 27 -16.44 18.85 -28.15
C SER A 27 -16.82 17.59 -27.37
N LEU A 28 -17.27 16.54 -28.07
CA LEU A 28 -17.58 15.26 -27.45
C LEU A 28 -16.33 14.58 -26.87
N LYS A 29 -15.20 14.65 -27.57
CA LYS A 29 -13.91 14.13 -27.06
C LYS A 29 -13.44 14.87 -25.82
N VAL A 30 -13.57 16.19 -25.75
CA VAL A 30 -13.22 16.96 -24.56
C VAL A 30 -14.03 16.52 -23.35
N ALA A 31 -15.31 16.16 -23.53
CA ALA A 31 -16.14 15.65 -22.46
C ALA A 31 -15.65 14.27 -21.95
N THR A 32 -15.25 13.37 -22.85
CA THR A 32 -14.71 12.05 -22.46
C THR A 32 -13.36 12.19 -21.75
N GLU A 33 -12.46 13.01 -22.27
CA GLU A 33 -11.14 13.29 -21.68
C GLU A 33 -11.28 13.90 -20.27
N ARG A 34 -12.22 14.84 -20.09
CA ARG A 34 -12.49 15.41 -18.77
C ARG A 34 -12.95 14.35 -17.77
N ASN A 35 -13.75 13.37 -18.19
CA ASN A 35 -14.18 12.28 -17.33
C ASN A 35 -13.01 11.35 -16.96
N GLU A 36 -12.16 11.02 -17.92
CA GLU A 36 -10.94 10.22 -17.67
C GLU A 36 -9.99 10.92 -16.71
N LEU A 37 -9.79 12.24 -16.85
CA LEU A 37 -9.00 13.04 -15.92
C LEU A 37 -9.59 13.01 -14.51
N MET A 38 -10.90 13.10 -14.36
CA MET A 38 -11.56 13.03 -13.04
C MET A 38 -11.38 11.63 -12.42
N ARG A 39 -11.47 10.57 -13.21
CA ARG A 39 -11.21 9.20 -12.76
C ARG A 39 -9.77 9.04 -12.25
N VAL A 40 -8.78 9.47 -13.03
CA VAL A 40 -7.36 9.40 -12.63
C VAL A 40 -7.11 10.24 -11.37
N ARG A 41 -7.69 11.43 -11.26
CA ARG A 41 -7.60 12.25 -10.03
C ARG A 41 -8.15 11.54 -8.81
N SER A 42 -9.29 10.85 -8.95
CA SER A 42 -9.87 10.07 -7.85
C SER A 42 -8.98 8.89 -7.45
N GLN A 43 -8.36 8.21 -8.41
CA GLN A 43 -7.39 7.14 -8.16
C GLN A 43 -6.15 7.65 -7.44
N ILE A 44 -5.58 8.78 -7.88
CA ILE A 44 -4.44 9.42 -7.20
C ILE A 44 -4.78 9.73 -5.75
N ALA A 45 -5.98 10.27 -5.49
CA ALA A 45 -6.42 10.59 -4.13
C ALA A 45 -6.55 9.32 -3.27
N ALA A 46 -7.10 8.24 -3.82
CA ALA A 46 -7.21 6.94 -3.14
C ALA A 46 -5.82 6.36 -2.83
N THR A 47 -4.93 6.29 -3.83
CA THR A 47 -3.56 5.78 -3.64
C THR A 47 -2.77 6.61 -2.62
N LYS A 48 -2.95 7.93 -2.57
CA LYS A 48 -2.35 8.78 -1.53
C LYS A 48 -2.91 8.51 -0.12
N ALA A 49 -4.17 8.10 -0.01
CA ALA A 49 -4.73 7.68 1.26
C ALA A 49 -4.14 6.32 1.70
N ASP A 50 -4.02 5.38 0.76
CA ASP A 50 -3.41 4.07 1.02
C ASP A 50 -1.95 4.21 1.46
N ILE A 51 -1.15 5.05 0.77
CA ILE A 51 0.25 5.31 1.15
C ILE A 51 0.34 5.82 2.59
N ARG A 52 -0.47 6.83 2.96
CA ARG A 52 -0.47 7.36 4.34
C ARG A 52 -0.87 6.31 5.37
N TYR A 53 -1.82 5.44 5.02
CA TYR A 53 -2.20 4.32 5.88
C TYR A 53 -1.04 3.33 6.06
N LEU A 54 -0.37 2.93 4.97
CA LEU A 54 0.79 2.04 5.01
C LEU A 54 1.95 2.66 5.81
N GLU A 55 2.25 3.94 5.61
CA GLU A 55 3.26 4.68 6.36
C GLU A 55 2.97 4.66 7.86
N THR A 56 1.70 4.82 8.24
CA THR A 56 1.27 4.76 9.64
C THR A 56 1.46 3.36 10.22
N GLU A 57 1.06 2.31 9.48
CA GLU A 57 1.31 0.93 9.92
C GLU A 57 2.81 0.62 10.06
N PHE A 58 3.63 1.07 9.11
CA PHE A 58 5.08 0.86 9.17
C PHE A 58 5.72 1.61 10.33
N SER A 59 5.31 2.86 10.57
CA SER A 59 5.78 3.65 11.71
C SER A 59 5.44 2.96 13.03
N ALA A 60 4.22 2.45 13.19
CA ALA A 60 3.80 1.72 14.38
C ALA A 60 4.58 0.39 14.56
N ARG A 61 4.83 -0.35 13.47
CA ARG A 61 5.62 -1.61 13.54
C ARG A 61 7.11 -1.34 13.81
N ALA A 62 7.66 -0.25 13.29
CA ALA A 62 9.04 0.15 13.53
C ALA A 62 9.24 0.64 14.96
N SER A 63 8.29 1.44 15.49
CA SER A 63 8.35 1.94 16.86
C SER A 63 8.32 0.79 17.88
N MET A 64 7.55 -0.27 17.65
CA MET A 64 7.56 -1.45 18.53
C MET A 64 8.93 -2.13 18.57
N ARG A 65 9.57 -2.35 17.42
CA ARG A 65 10.92 -2.94 17.37
C ARG A 65 11.96 -2.05 18.02
N GLN A 66 11.83 -0.73 17.85
CA GLN A 66 12.72 0.23 18.48
C GLN A 66 12.55 0.23 20.01
N LEU A 67 11.31 0.25 20.51
CA LEU A 67 11.02 0.16 21.94
C LEU A 67 11.55 -1.15 22.53
N GLU A 68 11.43 -2.27 21.82
CA GLU A 68 12.01 -3.53 22.27
C GLU A 68 13.54 -3.47 22.28
N SER A 69 14.19 -2.88 21.27
CA SER A 69 15.64 -2.68 21.28
C SER A 69 16.10 -1.80 22.46
N TRP A 70 15.39 -0.70 22.74
CA TRP A 70 15.70 0.19 23.87
C TRP A 70 15.46 -0.50 25.21
N ASN A 71 14.40 -1.29 25.31
CA ASN A 71 14.15 -2.09 26.50
C ASN A 71 15.27 -3.12 26.74
N GLN A 72 15.77 -3.77 25.69
CA GLN A 72 16.84 -4.76 25.81
C GLN A 72 18.22 -4.14 26.08
N HIS A 73 18.51 -2.94 25.55
CA HIS A 73 19.83 -2.32 25.65
C HIS A 73 20.03 -1.42 26.86
N ASP A 74 19.05 -0.55 27.18
CA ASP A 74 19.23 0.50 28.19
C ASP A 74 18.43 0.25 29.47
N PHE A 75 17.18 -0.21 29.33
CA PHE A 75 16.25 -0.23 30.45
C PHE A 75 16.13 -1.58 31.16
N LEU A 76 16.37 -2.69 30.44
CA LEU A 76 16.26 -4.06 30.94
C LEU A 76 14.95 -4.33 31.71
N TYR A 77 13.84 -3.72 31.31
CA TYR A 77 12.56 -3.96 31.98
C TYR A 77 12.10 -5.39 31.69
N ALA A 78 12.23 -6.24 32.70
CA ALA A 78 11.60 -7.55 32.74
C ALA A 78 10.16 -7.40 33.22
N THR A 79 9.21 -8.05 32.53
CA THR A 79 7.85 -8.16 33.03
C THR A 79 7.89 -8.91 34.37
N PRO A 80 7.28 -8.39 35.45
CA PRO A 80 7.34 -9.05 36.74
C PRO A 80 6.76 -10.46 36.65
N THR A 81 7.44 -11.43 37.23
CA THR A 81 7.01 -12.83 37.18
C THR A 81 5.86 -13.06 38.15
N ALA A 82 5.02 -14.08 37.92
CA ALA A 82 3.87 -14.38 38.79
C ALA A 82 4.28 -14.57 40.26
N GLN A 83 5.50 -15.04 40.50
CA GLN A 83 6.09 -15.24 41.82
C GLN A 83 6.49 -13.94 42.54
N GLN A 84 6.58 -12.81 41.81
CA GLN A 84 6.80 -11.48 42.37
C GLN A 84 5.48 -10.81 42.79
N TYR A 85 4.33 -11.38 42.44
CA TYR A 85 3.03 -10.92 42.91
C TYR A 85 2.57 -11.76 44.11
N LEU A 86 1.91 -11.10 45.06
CA LEU A 86 1.30 -11.80 46.19
C LEU A 86 0.00 -12.47 45.75
N GLU A 87 -0.21 -13.71 46.19
CA GLU A 87 -1.35 -14.53 45.76
C GLU A 87 -2.72 -14.07 46.33
N GLY A 88 -2.76 -13.17 47.31
CA GLY A 88 -4.03 -12.61 47.81
C GLY A 88 -3.94 -11.77 49.09
N GLU A 89 -5.11 -11.31 49.57
CA GLU A 89 -5.28 -10.37 50.70
C GLU A 89 -4.65 -10.87 52.00
N ARG A 90 -4.71 -12.17 52.26
CA ARG A 90 -4.08 -12.78 53.44
C ARG A 90 -2.54 -12.78 53.36
N ALA A 91 -1.97 -12.86 52.16
CA ALA A 91 -0.52 -12.73 51.94
C ALA A 91 -0.08 -11.26 52.05
N LEU A 92 -0.94 -10.32 51.64
CA LEU A 92 -0.75 -8.88 51.83
C LEU A 92 -0.76 -8.50 53.33
N ALA A 93 -1.66 -9.04 54.13
CA ALA A 93 -1.69 -8.79 55.58
C ALA A 93 -0.42 -9.30 56.31
N GLN A 94 0.24 -10.32 55.76
CA GLN A 94 1.52 -10.82 56.28
C GLN A 94 2.71 -9.96 55.83
N LEU A 95 2.52 -9.08 54.85
CA LEU A 95 3.57 -8.19 54.33
C LEU A 95 3.75 -6.92 55.17
N ASP A 96 2.75 -6.54 55.99
CA ASP A 96 2.76 -5.34 56.85
C ASP A 96 3.87 -5.33 57.93
N GLY A 97 4.61 -6.43 58.07
CA GLY A 97 5.77 -6.56 58.97
C GLY A 97 7.08 -7.01 58.31
N VAL A 98 7.11 -7.16 56.97
CA VAL A 98 8.29 -7.64 56.24
C VAL A 98 9.12 -6.44 55.77
N GLN A 99 10.34 -6.31 56.30
CA GLN A 99 11.33 -5.37 55.77
C GLN A 99 11.68 -5.80 54.34
N PRO A 100 11.69 -4.90 53.33
CA PRO A 100 12.03 -5.27 51.96
C PRO A 100 13.39 -5.97 51.92
N ASN A 101 13.40 -7.18 51.36
CA ASN A 101 14.63 -7.95 51.19
C ASN A 101 15.37 -7.43 49.95
N GLY A 102 16.20 -6.42 50.15
CA GLY A 102 17.04 -5.80 49.12
C GLY A 102 17.65 -4.49 49.63
N PRO A 103 18.67 -3.94 48.95
CA PRO A 103 19.06 -2.55 49.22
C PRO A 103 17.81 -1.66 49.08
N ASP A 104 17.65 -0.67 49.95
CA ASP A 104 16.56 0.32 49.86
C ASP A 104 16.47 0.79 48.40
N TYR A 105 15.40 0.40 47.72
CA TYR A 105 15.17 0.81 46.35
C TYR A 105 14.75 2.26 46.40
N VAL A 106 15.75 3.15 46.41
CA VAL A 106 15.55 4.56 46.16
C VAL A 106 15.29 4.67 44.67
N ALA A 107 14.02 4.80 44.28
CA ALA A 107 13.68 5.12 42.91
C ALA A 107 14.50 6.36 42.51
N PRO A 108 15.36 6.28 41.47
CA PRO A 108 16.05 7.47 41.00
C PRO A 108 14.98 8.52 40.69
N PRO A 109 15.22 9.80 41.04
CA PRO A 109 14.22 10.84 40.87
C PRO A 109 13.72 10.80 39.43
N VAL A 110 12.41 10.59 39.27
CA VAL A 110 11.77 10.55 37.96
C VAL A 110 11.96 11.92 37.34
N MET A 111 12.92 12.02 36.42
CA MET A 111 13.12 13.19 35.58
C MET A 111 11.96 13.21 34.59
N VAL A 112 10.84 13.82 34.99
CA VAL A 112 9.76 14.14 34.06
C VAL A 112 10.30 15.18 33.08
N ALA A 113 10.51 14.78 31.84
CA ALA A 113 10.64 15.73 30.75
C ALA A 113 9.25 16.37 30.56
N MET A 114 9.00 17.46 31.28
CA MET A 114 7.89 18.34 30.92
C MET A 114 8.20 18.90 29.53
N VAL A 115 7.38 18.53 28.54
CA VAL A 115 7.31 19.27 27.29
C VAL A 115 6.65 20.60 27.63
N GLU A 116 7.45 21.60 27.95
CA GLU A 116 6.98 22.98 28.04
C GLU A 116 6.46 23.38 26.66
N THR A 117 5.17 23.70 26.60
CA THR A 117 4.58 24.25 25.38
C THR A 117 5.10 25.70 25.24
N PRO A 118 5.42 26.22 24.05
CA PRO A 118 6.26 27.43 23.88
C PRO A 118 5.69 28.75 24.42
N ALA A 119 4.57 28.73 25.15
CA ALA A 119 3.86 29.91 25.60
C ALA A 119 4.40 30.54 26.90
N ASP A 120 5.16 29.80 27.72
CA ASP A 120 5.45 30.21 29.11
C ASP A 120 6.93 30.51 29.45
N LEU A 121 7.82 30.65 28.47
CA LEU A 121 9.23 30.97 28.74
C LEU A 121 9.54 32.47 28.61
N PRO A 122 10.16 33.13 29.62
CA PRO A 122 10.68 34.49 29.44
C PRO A 122 11.80 34.48 28.41
N SER A 123 11.62 35.22 27.32
CA SER A 123 12.58 35.36 26.22
C SER A 123 13.88 36.01 26.69
N ALA A 124 14.86 35.19 27.05
CA ALA A 124 16.26 35.58 27.00
C ALA A 124 16.87 35.07 25.68
N PRO A 125 17.66 35.88 24.95
CA PRO A 125 18.25 35.46 23.69
C PRO A 125 19.36 34.44 23.93
N GLN A 126 18.99 33.16 23.96
CA GLN A 126 19.95 32.05 23.98
C GLN A 126 20.48 31.84 22.57
N LYS A 127 21.81 31.90 22.41
CA LYS A 127 22.50 31.56 21.16
C LYS A 127 22.19 30.10 20.81
N ALA A 128 21.62 29.86 19.63
CA ALA A 128 21.20 28.55 19.19
C ALA A 128 22.36 27.55 19.25
N PRO A 129 22.19 26.38 19.90
CA PRO A 129 23.16 25.30 19.75
C PRO A 129 23.13 24.82 18.30
N GLU A 130 24.28 24.84 17.65
CA GLU A 130 24.47 24.28 16.31
C GLU A 130 24.17 22.78 16.36
N SER A 131 22.98 22.42 15.88
CA SER A 131 22.57 21.04 15.70
C SER A 131 23.44 20.40 14.59
N PRO A 132 24.04 19.21 14.82
CA PRO A 132 24.79 18.50 13.77
C PRO A 132 23.90 18.01 12.62
N ALA A 133 22.57 18.25 12.68
CA ALA A 133 21.63 17.88 11.62
C ALA A 133 21.78 18.70 10.32
N ALA A 134 22.47 19.84 10.32
CA ALA A 134 22.64 20.66 9.12
C ALA A 134 23.74 20.14 8.16
N THR A 135 24.66 19.29 8.62
CA THR A 135 25.81 18.84 7.81
C THR A 135 25.55 17.55 7.02
N GLN A 136 24.36 16.95 7.14
CA GLN A 136 24.03 15.71 6.40
C GLN A 136 23.08 15.88 5.22
N ILE A 137 22.74 17.11 4.82
CA ILE A 137 22.14 17.34 3.50
C ILE A 137 23.28 17.36 2.48
N ARG A 138 23.87 16.18 2.23
CA ARG A 138 24.65 15.94 1.02
C ARG A 138 23.64 15.72 -0.11
N SER A 139 23.48 16.73 -0.95
CA SER A 139 22.58 16.78 -2.11
C SER A 139 22.93 15.80 -3.25
N ASP A 140 23.68 14.72 -3.00
CA ASP A 140 24.41 14.04 -4.07
C ASP A 140 24.04 12.56 -4.23
N ILE A 141 23.29 11.93 -3.31
CA ILE A 141 23.02 10.48 -3.38
C ILE A 141 21.58 10.16 -2.99
N ALA A 142 20.72 10.00 -3.99
CA ALA A 142 19.81 8.86 -4.13
C ALA A 142 19.06 8.96 -5.47
N ILE A 143 19.76 8.64 -6.55
CA ILE A 143 19.12 7.95 -7.68
C ILE A 143 18.50 6.70 -7.07
N ILE A 144 17.17 6.64 -7.06
CA ILE A 144 16.42 5.44 -6.69
C ILE A 144 16.85 4.36 -7.68
N ARG A 145 17.79 3.50 -7.27
CA ARG A 145 18.09 2.27 -8.00
C ARG A 145 16.96 1.32 -7.66
N GLU A 146 16.03 1.18 -8.59
CA GLU A 146 14.99 0.16 -8.58
C GLU A 146 15.65 -1.19 -8.31
N ALA A 147 15.24 -1.83 -7.21
CA ALA A 147 15.71 -3.16 -6.88
C ALA A 147 15.12 -4.14 -7.90
N HIS A 148 15.89 -4.47 -8.94
CA HIS A 148 15.63 -5.65 -9.74
C HIS A 148 15.70 -6.88 -8.82
N ALA A 149 14.58 -7.58 -8.69
CA ALA A 149 14.54 -8.92 -8.14
C ALA A 149 15.49 -9.79 -8.97
N ALA A 150 16.56 -10.27 -8.35
CA ALA A 150 17.44 -11.24 -8.96
C ALA A 150 16.65 -12.54 -9.14
N ASP A 151 16.45 -12.94 -10.40
CA ASP A 151 16.15 -14.32 -10.78
C ASP A 151 17.30 -15.20 -10.30
N ASN A 152 17.14 -15.81 -9.13
CA ASN A 152 17.88 -17.01 -8.76
C ASN A 152 16.86 -18.01 -8.20
N VAL A 153 16.22 -18.72 -9.12
CA VAL A 153 15.50 -19.97 -8.86
C VAL A 153 16.52 -21.08 -8.63
N ASP A 154 17.14 -21.09 -7.45
CA ASP A 154 17.73 -22.32 -6.93
C ASP A 154 16.63 -23.22 -6.40
N LYS A 155 16.63 -24.46 -6.90
CA LYS A 155 15.59 -25.48 -6.73
C LYS A 155 15.22 -25.70 -5.26
N LEU A 156 14.00 -25.30 -4.88
CA LEU A 156 13.36 -25.83 -3.68
C LEU A 156 12.95 -27.30 -3.90
N PRO A 157 13.18 -28.21 -2.93
CA PRO A 157 12.74 -29.59 -3.03
C PRO A 157 11.20 -29.68 -2.96
N LYS A 158 10.64 -30.43 -3.91
CA LYS A 158 9.20 -30.70 -4.06
C LYS A 158 8.66 -31.40 -2.80
N PRO A 159 7.57 -30.92 -2.16
CA PRO A 159 6.98 -31.60 -1.03
C PRO A 159 6.32 -32.92 -1.48
N ALA A 160 6.62 -34.01 -0.75
CA ALA A 160 6.05 -35.33 -0.98
C ALA A 160 4.52 -35.35 -0.71
N PRO A 161 3.74 -36.13 -1.48
CA PRO A 161 2.31 -36.26 -1.25
C PRO A 161 2.03 -37.04 0.04
N LYS A 162 1.15 -36.50 0.89
CA LYS A 162 0.65 -37.16 2.11
C LYS A 162 -0.37 -38.27 1.74
N PRO A 163 -0.44 -39.39 2.49
CA PRO A 163 -1.31 -40.51 2.20
C PRO A 163 -2.81 -40.19 2.41
N PRO A 164 -3.72 -40.93 1.74
CA PRO A 164 -5.11 -40.51 1.46
C PRO A 164 -6.11 -40.75 2.61
N VAL A 165 -5.67 -40.92 3.86
CA VAL A 165 -6.55 -41.42 4.93
C VAL A 165 -7.18 -40.32 5.80
N VAL A 166 -6.78 -39.05 5.67
CA VAL A 166 -7.30 -37.96 6.54
C VAL A 166 -8.26 -37.00 5.83
N GLN A 167 -8.53 -37.17 4.54
CA GLN A 167 -9.49 -36.30 3.82
C GLN A 167 -10.93 -36.84 3.76
N ALA A 168 -11.16 -38.10 4.12
CA ALA A 168 -12.49 -38.71 3.99
C ALA A 168 -13.49 -38.31 5.11
N SER A 169 -13.07 -37.58 6.14
CA SER A 169 -13.94 -37.19 7.27
C SER A 169 -14.31 -35.70 7.31
N ALA A 170 -13.98 -34.92 6.27
CA ALA A 170 -14.32 -33.49 6.21
C ALA A 170 -15.41 -33.14 5.18
N ASP A 171 -15.84 -34.08 4.33
CA ASP A 171 -16.81 -33.83 3.25
C ASP A 171 -18.25 -34.30 3.57
N ALA A 172 -18.56 -34.61 4.82
CA ALA A 172 -19.91 -34.97 5.25
C ALA A 172 -20.65 -33.78 5.90
N ASP A 173 -20.80 -32.66 5.20
CA ASP A 173 -21.80 -31.64 5.56
C ASP A 173 -22.37 -30.95 4.31
N VAL A 174 -23.37 -31.60 3.70
CA VAL A 174 -24.04 -31.17 2.45
C VAL A 174 -25.19 -30.20 2.75
N SER A 175 -24.92 -29.07 3.40
CA SER A 175 -25.98 -28.08 3.66
C SER A 175 -25.64 -26.61 3.46
N LYS A 176 -24.46 -26.26 2.93
CA LYS A 176 -24.17 -24.88 2.49
C LYS A 176 -23.42 -24.82 1.15
N PRO A 177 -23.82 -23.97 0.19
CA PRO A 177 -23.09 -23.79 -1.05
C PRO A 177 -21.69 -23.22 -0.77
N ASN A 178 -20.64 -23.95 -1.14
CA ASN A 178 -19.26 -23.54 -0.94
C ASN A 178 -18.93 -22.29 -1.80
N PRO A 179 -18.57 -21.13 -1.20
CA PRO A 179 -18.27 -19.90 -1.94
C PRO A 179 -17.02 -20.02 -2.82
N ILE A 180 -16.12 -20.95 -2.51
CA ILE A 180 -14.88 -21.18 -3.25
C ILE A 180 -15.18 -21.82 -4.61
N ALA A 181 -16.12 -22.76 -4.67
CA ALA A 181 -16.55 -23.40 -5.92
C ALA A 181 -17.16 -22.38 -6.90
N ARG A 182 -17.98 -21.45 -6.40
CA ARG A 182 -18.57 -20.38 -7.23
C ARG A 182 -17.53 -19.39 -7.75
N LYS A 183 -16.49 -19.11 -6.95
CA LYS A 183 -15.39 -18.22 -7.37
C LYS A 183 -14.55 -18.88 -8.45
N ALA A 184 -14.25 -20.17 -8.31
CA ALA A 184 -13.53 -20.96 -9.32
C ALA A 184 -14.30 -21.04 -10.64
N GLU A 185 -15.61 -21.27 -10.59
CA GLU A 185 -16.47 -21.31 -11.78
C GLU A 185 -16.54 -19.96 -12.51
N ARG A 186 -16.63 -18.84 -11.76
CA ARG A 186 -16.58 -17.49 -12.34
C ARG A 186 -15.23 -17.17 -12.97
N MET A 187 -14.13 -17.63 -12.37
CA MET A 187 -12.79 -17.46 -12.92
C MET A 187 -12.63 -18.28 -14.21
N ALA A 188 -13.14 -19.51 -14.26
CA ALA A 188 -13.12 -20.33 -15.47
C ALA A 188 -13.96 -19.71 -16.61
N MET A 189 -15.11 -19.11 -16.31
CA MET A 189 -15.90 -18.37 -17.30
C MET A 189 -15.20 -17.11 -17.82
N LEU A 190 -14.45 -16.41 -16.98
CA LEU A 190 -13.64 -15.26 -17.39
C LEU A 190 -12.46 -15.69 -18.26
N ASP A 191 -11.79 -16.77 -17.90
CA ASP A 191 -10.66 -17.33 -18.64
C ASP A 191 -11.09 -17.79 -20.04
N ALA A 192 -12.20 -18.53 -20.14
CA ALA A 192 -12.79 -18.93 -21.42
C ALA A 192 -13.23 -17.74 -22.30
N LYS A 193 -13.64 -16.62 -21.68
CA LYS A 193 -14.03 -15.40 -22.41
C LYS A 193 -12.83 -14.56 -22.87
N LEU A 194 -11.69 -14.69 -22.18
CA LEU A 194 -10.45 -13.98 -22.51
C LEU A 194 -9.58 -14.77 -23.49
N LEU A 195 -9.58 -16.11 -23.39
CA LEU A 195 -8.89 -17.03 -24.29
C LEU A 195 -9.76 -17.49 -25.48
N ASP A 196 -10.78 -16.72 -25.86
CA ASP A 196 -11.53 -17.04 -27.08
C ASP A 196 -10.59 -17.03 -28.29
N ASP A 197 -10.70 -18.05 -29.14
CA ASP A 197 -9.75 -18.31 -30.25
C ASP A 197 -9.67 -17.10 -31.22
N SER A 198 -10.73 -16.28 -31.24
CA SER A 198 -10.80 -15.03 -31.99
C SER A 198 -9.84 -13.95 -31.49
N THR A 199 -9.64 -13.81 -30.18
CA THR A 199 -8.77 -12.78 -29.58
C THR A 199 -7.30 -13.14 -29.72
N LEU A 200 -6.97 -14.43 -29.57
CA LEU A 200 -5.63 -14.97 -29.82
C LEU A 200 -5.25 -14.88 -31.31
N GLY A 201 -6.20 -15.13 -32.21
CA GLY A 201 -6.05 -14.90 -33.65
C GLY A 201 -5.78 -13.43 -34.01
N ASP A 202 -6.50 -12.49 -33.38
CA ASP A 202 -6.31 -11.06 -33.62
C ASP A 202 -4.96 -10.54 -33.09
N LEU A 203 -4.50 -11.06 -31.94
CA LEU A 203 -3.20 -10.73 -31.37
C LEU A 203 -2.05 -11.23 -32.24
N THR A 204 -2.12 -12.48 -32.72
CA THR A 204 -1.12 -13.05 -33.63
C THR A 204 -1.09 -12.33 -34.97
N ALA A 205 -2.26 -12.04 -35.56
CA ALA A 205 -2.36 -11.28 -36.80
C ALA A 205 -1.81 -9.84 -36.65
N ARG A 206 -1.98 -9.21 -35.48
CA ARG A 206 -1.43 -7.88 -35.19
C ARG A 206 0.09 -7.92 -34.97
N ALA A 207 0.60 -8.94 -34.28
CA ALA A 207 2.03 -9.16 -34.10
C ALA A 207 2.75 -9.38 -35.45
N ASP A 208 2.16 -10.17 -36.36
CA ASP A 208 2.73 -10.38 -37.69
C ASP A 208 2.75 -9.11 -38.55
N ARG A 209 1.72 -8.27 -38.43
CA ARG A 209 1.67 -6.97 -39.10
C ARG A 209 2.75 -6.02 -38.58
N GLU A 210 3.02 -6.01 -37.27
CA GLU A 210 4.11 -5.20 -36.71
C GLU A 210 5.49 -5.74 -37.10
N LYS A 211 5.70 -7.05 -37.08
CA LYS A 211 6.96 -7.68 -37.52
C LYS A 211 7.30 -7.34 -38.98
N ARG A 212 6.30 -7.29 -39.87
CA ARG A 212 6.50 -6.87 -41.28
C ARG A 212 6.79 -5.38 -41.44
N LYS A 213 6.34 -4.55 -40.50
CA LYS A 213 6.55 -3.10 -40.50
C LYS A 213 7.91 -2.70 -39.92
N GLY A 214 8.45 -3.48 -38.98
CA GLY A 214 9.79 -3.30 -38.41
C GLY A 214 10.94 -3.92 -39.21
N ALA A 215 10.65 -4.61 -40.32
CA ALA A 215 11.64 -5.22 -41.22
C ALA A 215 11.91 -4.40 -42.49
N ARG A 216 11.57 -3.10 -42.49
CA ARG A 216 11.88 -2.14 -43.55
C ARG A 216 12.79 -1.04 -43.03
#